data_AF-D6SUA1-F1
#
_entry.id   AF-D6SUA1-F1
#
_cell.length_a   1.000
_cell.length_b   1.000
_cell.length_c   1.000
_cell.angle_alpha   90.00
_cell.angle_beta   90.00
_cell.angle_gamma   90.00
#
_symmetry.space_group_name_H-M   'P 1'
#
loop_
_entity.id
_entity.type
_entity.pdbx_description
1 polymer ?
#
loop_
_entity_poly.entity_id
_entity_poly.type
_entity_poly.pdbx_seq_one_letter_code
_entity_poly.pdbx_strand_id
1 'polypeptide(L)'
;MPVLPSPGYTPVHLFRNGHVHTVYPALFRPVPHTDPDRERIDTPDGDFLDIDWHMSRRSDKRTAVVISHGLEGNSRKKYPLGMARHLTRLGMDAVCMNFRGCSGTPNRLPRLYHSGVTDDLDTVIHHVIRQGYENVFLVGFSMGGNQLLKYLGEDPGQVPCQVRAACSFSVPCDLSASSARLDSTVSRIYVMHFMRSLRAKIRLKAKMFPGIFDAKGLNITWSFHDFDNRYTAPLNGFRDAEDYYARASCLQFLKNIRVPSLLVQAGDDPFLTPSCFPLEQASKNDHLFLEIPEYGGHVGFHLPNRENIYWSEYRAGEFLLEKKQP
;
A
#
# COMPACT_ATOMS: atom_id res chain seq x y z
N MET A 1 21.40 -3.56 13.01
CA MET A 1 21.61 -2.60 11.93
C MET A 1 20.30 -2.39 11.20
N PRO A 2 19.99 -1.17 10.71
CA PRO A 2 18.73 -0.90 10.02
C PRO A 2 18.58 -1.70 8.72
N VAL A 3 19.67 -1.98 8.00
CA VAL A 3 19.65 -3.04 6.97
C VAL A 3 19.73 -4.40 7.67
N LEU A 4 18.63 -5.14 7.63
CA LEU A 4 18.50 -6.45 8.25
C LEU A 4 19.13 -7.53 7.36
N PRO A 5 19.69 -8.60 7.96
CA PRO A 5 20.12 -9.75 7.18
C PRO A 5 18.93 -10.34 6.42
N SER A 6 19.21 -10.97 5.27
CA SER A 6 18.17 -11.68 4.53
C SER A 6 17.53 -12.74 5.45
N PRO A 7 16.19 -12.75 5.58
CA PRO A 7 15.52 -13.66 6.49
C PRO A 7 15.64 -15.10 6.01
N GLY A 8 15.46 -16.06 6.92
CA GLY A 8 15.32 -17.49 6.60
C GLY A 8 14.03 -17.85 5.84
N TYR A 9 13.52 -16.97 4.98
CA TYR A 9 12.34 -17.20 4.16
C TYR A 9 12.73 -17.93 2.86
N THR A 10 12.44 -19.23 2.80
CA THR A 10 12.66 -20.04 1.59
C THR A 10 11.32 -20.56 1.07
N PRO A 11 10.77 -20.00 -0.01
CA PRO A 11 9.55 -20.54 -0.60
C PRO A 11 9.82 -21.87 -1.31
N VAL A 12 8.76 -22.67 -1.50
CA VAL A 12 8.84 -23.91 -2.28
C VAL A 12 9.23 -23.59 -3.73
N HIS A 13 9.89 -24.53 -4.43
CA HIS A 13 10.54 -24.28 -5.72
C HIS A 13 9.70 -23.54 -6.77
N LEU A 14 8.40 -23.85 -6.88
CA LEU A 14 7.49 -23.18 -7.83
C LEU A 14 7.39 -21.65 -7.61
N PHE A 15 7.59 -21.21 -6.37
CA PHE A 15 7.53 -19.80 -5.96
C PHE A 15 8.92 -19.14 -5.94
N ARG A 16 9.95 -19.77 -6.51
CA ARG A 16 11.25 -19.11 -6.81
C ARG A 16 11.24 -18.41 -8.17
N ASN A 17 10.08 -17.86 -8.53
CA ASN A 17 9.85 -17.10 -9.74
C ASN A 17 8.93 -15.94 -9.40
N GLY A 18 9.43 -14.72 -9.49
CA GLY A 18 8.71 -13.52 -9.05
C GLY A 18 7.33 -13.36 -9.68
N HIS A 19 7.15 -13.74 -10.95
CA HIS A 19 5.85 -13.65 -11.62
C HIS A 19 4.85 -14.66 -11.05
N VAL A 20 5.26 -15.92 -10.88
CA VAL A 20 4.40 -16.95 -10.26
C VAL A 20 4.06 -16.56 -8.82
N HIS A 21 5.05 -16.07 -8.07
CA HIS A 21 4.88 -15.65 -6.69
C HIS A 21 3.95 -14.45 -6.53
N THR A 22 3.94 -13.56 -7.53
CA THR A 22 3.02 -12.42 -7.62
C THR A 22 1.60 -12.85 -7.99
N VAL A 23 1.45 -13.69 -9.02
CA VAL A 23 0.15 -13.99 -9.62
C VAL A 23 -0.62 -15.05 -8.83
N TYR A 24 0.08 -16.07 -8.32
CA TYR A 24 -0.57 -17.19 -7.66
C TYR A 24 -1.43 -16.77 -6.46
N PRO A 25 -0.95 -15.95 -5.51
CA PRO A 25 -1.75 -15.54 -4.36
C PRO A 25 -3.01 -14.76 -4.76
N ALA A 26 -2.89 -13.88 -5.76
CA ALA A 26 -4.03 -13.12 -6.25
C ALA A 26 -5.15 -14.06 -6.76
N LEU A 27 -4.80 -15.11 -7.50
CA LEU A 27 -5.76 -16.03 -8.13
C LEU A 27 -6.20 -17.16 -7.18
N PHE A 28 -5.26 -17.82 -6.51
CA PHE A 28 -5.48 -19.14 -5.89
C PHE A 28 -5.44 -19.15 -4.37
N ARG A 29 -4.93 -18.12 -3.70
CA ARG A 29 -5.01 -18.05 -2.23
C ARG A 29 -6.49 -18.15 -1.80
N PRO A 30 -6.87 -19.03 -0.86
CA PRO A 30 -8.22 -19.01 -0.30
C PRO A 30 -8.51 -17.65 0.32
N VAL A 31 -9.71 -17.10 0.12
CA VAL A 31 -10.07 -15.81 0.71
C VAL A 31 -10.03 -15.93 2.24
N PRO A 32 -9.23 -15.11 2.95
CA PRO A 32 -9.19 -15.17 4.40
C PRO A 32 -10.56 -14.88 5.02
N HIS A 33 -11.08 -15.82 5.81
CA HIS A 33 -12.33 -15.64 6.53
C HIS A 33 -12.21 -14.51 7.56
N THR A 34 -12.98 -13.45 7.32
CA THR A 34 -13.10 -12.25 8.14
C THR A 34 -14.54 -11.76 8.05
N ASP A 35 -14.97 -10.94 9.01
CA ASP A 35 -16.30 -10.34 9.01
C ASP A 35 -16.16 -8.83 9.27
N PRO A 36 -15.78 -8.03 8.24
CA PRO A 36 -15.54 -6.61 8.41
C PRO A 36 -16.83 -5.81 8.59
N ASP A 37 -16.82 -4.88 9.55
CA ASP A 37 -17.84 -3.83 9.65
C ASP A 37 -17.41 -2.60 8.84
N ARG A 38 -18.27 -2.13 7.94
CA ARG A 38 -17.93 -1.01 7.05
C ARG A 38 -18.38 0.30 7.66
N GLU A 39 -17.44 1.22 7.80
CA GLU A 39 -17.71 2.60 8.18
C GLU A 39 -17.37 3.55 7.02
N ARG A 40 -18.21 4.57 6.81
CA ARG A 40 -17.89 5.70 5.94
C ARG A 40 -17.51 6.88 6.82
N ILE A 41 -16.35 7.46 6.56
CA ILE A 41 -15.88 8.69 7.20
C ILE A 41 -15.84 9.82 6.18
N ASP A 42 -16.26 11.02 6.58
CA ASP A 42 -16.11 12.21 5.75
C ASP A 42 -14.66 12.72 5.78
N THR A 43 -14.20 13.25 4.65
CA THR A 43 -12.86 13.84 4.53
C THR A 43 -12.92 15.37 4.61
N PRO A 44 -11.83 16.05 5.01
CA PRO A 44 -11.82 17.52 5.16
C PRO A 44 -12.20 18.30 3.90
N ASP A 45 -12.01 17.72 2.71
CA ASP A 45 -12.37 18.31 1.42
C ASP A 45 -13.84 18.08 1.02
N GLY A 46 -14.67 17.51 1.90
CA GLY A 46 -16.10 17.27 1.67
C GLY A 46 -16.43 15.97 0.92
N ASP A 47 -15.44 15.12 0.69
CA ASP A 47 -15.62 13.79 0.12
C ASP A 47 -15.78 12.72 1.23
N PHE A 48 -15.51 11.46 0.93
CA PHE A 48 -15.53 10.38 1.91
C PHE A 48 -14.44 9.32 1.69
N LEU A 49 -14.14 8.56 2.73
CA LEU A 49 -13.41 7.29 2.68
C LEU A 49 -14.28 6.19 3.29
N ASP A 50 -14.30 5.03 2.65
CA ASP A 50 -14.90 3.83 3.25
C ASP A 50 -13.78 2.98 3.87
N ILE A 51 -13.90 2.65 5.15
CA ILE A 51 -12.98 1.80 5.89
C ILE A 51 -13.71 0.55 6.37
N ASP A 52 -13.00 -0.57 6.45
CA ASP A 52 -13.53 -1.85 6.95
C ASP A 52 -12.81 -2.21 8.26
N TRP A 53 -13.56 -2.23 9.37
CA TRP A 53 -13.10 -2.60 10.70
C TRP A 53 -13.12 -4.11 10.88
N HIS A 54 -12.05 -4.65 11.46
CA HIS A 54 -11.93 -6.04 11.86
C HIS A 54 -11.57 -6.09 13.35
N MET A 55 -12.52 -6.51 14.19
CA MET A 55 -12.34 -6.51 15.63
C MET A 55 -11.70 -7.81 16.12
N SER A 56 -10.67 -7.68 16.96
CA SER A 56 -10.08 -8.81 17.66
C SER A 56 -10.97 -9.27 18.82
N ARG A 57 -11.14 -10.58 18.97
CA ARG A 57 -11.75 -11.19 20.17
C ARG A 57 -10.90 -11.01 21.43
N ARG A 58 -9.62 -10.65 21.26
CA ARG A 58 -8.65 -10.40 22.33
C ARG A 58 -8.32 -8.91 22.45
N SER A 59 -9.08 -8.03 21.78
CA SER A 59 -8.84 -6.59 21.77
C SER A 59 -8.88 -6.03 23.18
N ASP A 60 -7.89 -5.21 23.50
CA ASP A 60 -7.87 -4.32 24.67
C ASP A 60 -8.44 -2.93 24.35
N LYS A 61 -8.87 -2.70 23.10
CA LYS A 61 -9.30 -1.42 22.51
C LYS A 61 -8.28 -0.29 22.65
N ARG A 62 -7.00 -0.61 22.84
CA ARG A 62 -5.90 0.37 22.91
C ARG A 62 -5.03 0.35 21.67
N THR A 63 -4.97 -0.78 20.97
CA THR A 63 -4.08 -0.96 19.82
C THR A 63 -4.85 -1.26 18.53
N ALA A 64 -4.66 -0.41 17.52
CA ALA A 64 -5.19 -0.60 16.18
C ALA A 64 -4.08 -0.64 15.13
N VAL A 65 -4.38 -1.29 13.99
CA VAL A 65 -3.54 -1.24 12.79
C VAL A 65 -4.33 -0.72 11.60
N VAL A 66 -3.82 0.33 10.95
CA VAL A 66 -4.38 0.85 9.69
C VAL A 66 -3.67 0.16 8.52
N ILE A 67 -4.43 -0.43 7.60
CA ILE A 67 -3.93 -1.22 6.49
C ILE A 67 -4.28 -0.56 5.15
N SER A 68 -3.26 -0.16 4.39
CA SER A 68 -3.36 0.48 3.07
C SER A 68 -3.09 -0.53 1.95
N HIS A 69 -4.04 -0.66 1.03
CA HIS A 69 -3.94 -1.57 -0.11
C HIS A 69 -3.05 -1.01 -1.25
N GLY A 70 -2.73 -1.83 -2.24
CA GLY A 70 -1.98 -1.42 -3.44
C GLY A 70 -2.86 -0.82 -4.54
N LEU A 71 -2.25 -0.49 -5.68
CA LEU A 71 -2.93 0.09 -6.85
C LEU A 71 -4.14 -0.76 -7.29
N GLU A 72 -5.29 -0.11 -7.53
CA GLU A 72 -6.55 -0.75 -7.95
C GLU A 72 -6.98 -1.94 -7.06
N GLY A 73 -6.51 -1.92 -5.80
CA GLY A 73 -6.93 -2.82 -4.74
C GLY A 73 -8.23 -2.37 -4.06
N ASN A 74 -8.50 -2.96 -2.91
CA ASN A 74 -9.52 -2.56 -1.94
C ASN A 74 -9.27 -3.29 -0.61
N SER A 75 -9.99 -2.90 0.43
CA SER A 75 -9.93 -3.50 1.77
C SER A 75 -10.23 -5.01 1.79
N ARG A 76 -10.94 -5.53 0.78
CA ARG A 76 -11.39 -6.93 0.70
C ARG A 76 -10.55 -7.81 -0.23
N LYS A 77 -9.38 -7.34 -0.68
CA LYS A 77 -8.41 -8.19 -1.38
C LYS A 77 -7.83 -9.23 -0.42
N LYS A 78 -7.24 -10.30 -0.96
CA LYS A 78 -6.79 -11.42 -0.12
C LYS A 78 -5.62 -11.04 0.80
N TYR A 79 -4.74 -10.14 0.37
CA TYR A 79 -3.59 -9.72 1.19
C TYR A 79 -3.95 -8.77 2.34
N PRO A 80 -4.82 -7.73 2.21
CA PRO A 80 -5.25 -6.95 3.36
C PRO A 80 -6.08 -7.79 4.33
N LEU A 81 -6.98 -8.64 3.83
CA LEU A 81 -7.77 -9.54 4.67
C LEU A 81 -6.89 -10.55 5.43
N GLY A 82 -5.85 -11.06 4.79
CA GLY A 82 -4.90 -11.97 5.41
C GLY A 82 -4.13 -11.30 6.54
N MET A 83 -3.64 -10.09 6.29
CA MET A 83 -2.98 -9.25 7.28
C MET A 83 -3.90 -8.89 8.45
N ALA A 84 -5.10 -8.36 8.18
CA ALA A 84 -6.08 -8.04 9.20
C ALA A 84 -6.44 -9.25 10.07
N ARG A 85 -6.67 -10.42 9.45
CA ARG A 85 -6.96 -11.66 10.17
C ARG A 85 -5.79 -12.12 11.04
N HIS A 86 -4.56 -11.96 10.57
CA HIS A 86 -3.38 -12.33 11.36
C HIS A 86 -3.20 -11.39 12.56
N LEU A 87 -3.23 -10.08 12.35
CA LEU A 87 -3.02 -9.07 13.40
C LEU A 87 -4.16 -9.07 14.44
N THR A 88 -5.40 -9.35 14.02
CA THR A 88 -6.52 -9.54 14.95
C THR A 88 -6.35 -10.77 15.84
N ARG A 89 -5.75 -11.86 15.36
CA ARG A 89 -5.41 -13.02 16.23
C ARG A 89 -4.32 -12.68 17.25
N LEU A 90 -3.49 -11.69 16.95
CA LEU A 90 -2.47 -11.14 17.85
C LEU A 90 -3.01 -10.09 18.83
N GLY A 91 -4.31 -9.78 18.80
CA GLY A 91 -4.96 -8.91 19.78
C GLY A 91 -5.15 -7.45 19.34
N MET A 92 -4.80 -7.10 18.10
CA MET A 92 -4.95 -5.74 17.56
C MET A 92 -6.24 -5.61 16.74
N ASP A 93 -6.99 -4.53 16.91
CA ASP A 93 -8.08 -4.22 15.98
C ASP A 93 -7.49 -3.73 14.65
N ALA A 94 -8.07 -4.09 13.51
CA ALA A 94 -7.54 -3.71 12.20
C ALA A 94 -8.54 -2.88 11.40
N VAL A 95 -8.04 -1.86 10.72
CA VAL A 95 -8.80 -0.94 9.87
C VAL A 95 -8.23 -1.02 8.46
N CYS A 96 -8.92 -1.70 7.57
CA CYS A 96 -8.55 -1.76 6.16
C CYS A 96 -9.19 -0.57 5.43
N MET A 97 -8.40 0.42 5.05
CA MET A 97 -8.91 1.57 4.31
C MET A 97 -9.16 1.22 2.83
N ASN A 98 -10.14 1.85 2.21
CA ASN A 98 -10.27 1.90 0.75
C ASN A 98 -9.80 3.26 0.26
N PHE A 99 -8.92 3.27 -0.74
CA PHE A 99 -8.66 4.51 -1.47
C PHE A 99 -9.90 4.97 -2.22
N ARG A 100 -9.93 6.26 -2.54
CA ARG A 100 -11.06 6.88 -3.25
C ARG A 100 -11.42 6.09 -4.51
N GLY A 101 -12.69 5.69 -4.63
CA GLY A 101 -13.23 4.94 -5.77
C GLY A 101 -12.88 3.46 -5.78
N CYS A 102 -12.27 2.92 -4.72
CA CYS A 102 -11.91 1.50 -4.59
C CYS A 102 -12.90 0.70 -3.73
N SER A 103 -13.78 1.36 -2.97
CA SER A 103 -14.74 0.68 -2.07
C SER A 103 -15.93 0.03 -2.79
N GLY A 104 -16.10 0.30 -4.09
CA GLY A 104 -17.28 -0.02 -4.89
C GLY A 104 -18.24 1.17 -5.08
N THR A 105 -18.04 2.25 -4.33
CA THR A 105 -18.79 3.51 -4.50
C THR A 105 -17.86 4.59 -5.07
N PRO A 106 -18.25 5.30 -6.14
CA PRO A 106 -17.47 6.43 -6.60
C PRO A 106 -17.55 7.61 -5.63
N ASN A 107 -16.41 8.27 -5.43
CA ASN A 107 -16.30 9.47 -4.61
C ASN A 107 -17.07 10.67 -5.14
N ARG A 108 -17.44 11.59 -4.23
CA ARG A 108 -18.24 12.80 -4.48
C ARG A 108 -17.50 13.84 -5.31
N LEU A 109 -16.17 13.87 -5.25
CA LEU A 109 -15.35 14.86 -5.94
C LEU A 109 -14.75 14.32 -7.24
N PRO A 110 -14.35 15.20 -8.18
CA PRO A 110 -13.64 14.79 -9.38
C PRO A 110 -12.27 14.15 -9.10
N ARG A 111 -11.57 14.51 -8.02
CA ARG A 111 -10.22 13.97 -7.76
C ARG A 111 -10.16 12.44 -7.74
N LEU A 112 -9.05 11.88 -8.23
CA LEU A 112 -8.74 10.45 -8.15
C LEU A 112 -7.72 10.23 -7.04
N TYR A 113 -7.69 9.04 -6.44
CA TYR A 113 -6.55 8.69 -5.60
C TYR A 113 -5.29 8.53 -6.46
N HIS A 114 -4.12 8.73 -5.86
CA HIS A 114 -2.82 8.46 -6.46
C HIS A 114 -1.81 8.07 -5.37
N SER A 115 -0.58 7.72 -5.75
CA SER A 115 0.44 7.19 -4.83
C SER A 115 0.88 8.16 -3.71
N GLY A 116 0.52 9.44 -3.82
CA GLY A 116 1.03 10.51 -2.97
C GLY A 116 -0.02 11.20 -2.09
N VAL A 117 -1.26 10.68 -2.05
CA VAL A 117 -2.41 11.25 -1.30
C VAL A 117 -2.30 10.92 0.18
N THR A 118 -1.47 11.63 0.93
CA THR A 118 -1.19 11.31 2.34
C THR A 118 -2.19 11.90 3.32
N ASP A 119 -2.94 12.92 2.91
CA ASP A 119 -4.08 13.50 3.62
C ASP A 119 -5.22 12.49 3.87
N ASP A 120 -5.47 11.57 2.93
CA ASP A 120 -6.45 10.50 3.11
C ASP A 120 -6.01 9.51 4.20
N LEU A 121 -4.71 9.16 4.25
CA LEU A 121 -4.16 8.28 5.29
C LEU A 121 -4.20 8.98 6.66
N ASP A 122 -3.80 10.25 6.71
CA ASP A 122 -3.85 11.07 7.92
C ASP A 122 -5.28 11.14 8.49
N THR A 123 -6.27 11.35 7.62
CA THR A 123 -7.69 11.37 8.00
C THR A 123 -8.11 10.07 8.69
N VAL A 124 -7.71 8.91 8.16
CA VAL A 124 -8.02 7.60 8.76
C VAL A 124 -7.28 7.42 10.09
N ILE A 125 -6.00 7.79 10.18
CA ILE A 125 -5.22 7.69 11.42
C ILE A 125 -5.87 8.53 12.52
N HIS A 126 -6.19 9.79 12.26
CA HIS A 126 -6.86 10.66 13.22
C HIS A 126 -8.26 10.17 13.58
N HIS A 127 -8.99 9.57 12.63
CA HIS A 127 -10.27 8.92 12.93
C HIS A 127 -10.10 7.78 13.94
N VAL A 128 -9.15 6.87 13.70
CA VAL A 128 -8.84 5.78 14.62
C VAL A 128 -8.44 6.31 16.00
N ILE A 129 -7.58 7.33 16.08
CA ILE A 129 -7.17 7.93 17.36
C ILE A 129 -8.39 8.51 18.12
N ARG A 130 -9.33 9.16 17.41
CA ARG A 130 -10.56 9.68 18.03
C ARG A 130 -11.49 8.60 18.58
N GLN A 131 -11.38 7.34 18.10
CA GLN A 131 -12.10 6.20 18.68
C GLN A 131 -11.50 5.72 20.02
N GLY A 132 -10.40 6.33 20.48
CA GLY A 132 -9.78 6.05 21.78
C GLY A 132 -8.55 5.14 21.73
N TYR A 133 -8.05 4.79 20.53
CA TYR A 133 -6.83 4.01 20.40
C TYR A 133 -5.59 4.83 20.75
N GLU A 134 -4.75 4.26 21.63
CA GLU A 134 -3.54 4.89 22.15
C GLU A 134 -2.29 4.49 21.35
N ASN A 135 -2.34 3.34 20.68
CA ASN A 135 -1.28 2.81 19.83
C ASN A 135 -1.86 2.50 18.45
N VAL A 136 -1.30 3.14 17.43
CA VAL A 136 -1.66 2.94 16.02
C VAL A 136 -0.43 2.41 15.29
N PHE A 137 -0.59 1.25 14.66
CA PHE A 137 0.38 0.72 13.72
C PHE A 137 -0.09 0.95 12.29
N LEU A 138 0.85 1.05 11.36
CA LEU A 138 0.53 1.22 9.94
C LEU A 138 1.07 0.05 9.13
N VAL A 139 0.29 -0.48 8.20
CA VAL A 139 0.75 -1.50 7.26
C VAL A 139 0.38 -1.09 5.84
N GLY A 140 1.36 -1.02 4.94
CA GLY A 140 1.16 -0.63 3.55
C GLY A 140 1.66 -1.68 2.57
N PHE A 141 0.90 -1.91 1.49
CA PHE A 141 1.31 -2.81 0.42
C PHE A 141 1.47 -2.05 -0.89
N SER A 142 2.58 -2.25 -1.59
CA SER A 142 2.82 -1.65 -2.89
C SER A 142 2.62 -0.14 -2.85
N MET A 143 1.76 0.40 -3.70
CA MET A 143 1.38 1.82 -3.72
C MET A 143 0.92 2.36 -2.34
N GLY A 144 0.21 1.56 -1.54
CA GLY A 144 -0.17 1.95 -0.17
C GLY A 144 1.01 2.04 0.79
N GLY A 145 2.06 1.25 0.55
CA GLY A 145 3.34 1.40 1.25
C GLY A 145 4.09 2.67 0.84
N ASN A 146 4.01 3.07 -0.43
CA ASN A 146 4.59 4.35 -0.88
C ASN A 146 3.88 5.53 -0.19
N GLN A 147 2.54 5.55 -0.21
CA GLN A 147 1.73 6.56 0.49
C GLN A 147 2.09 6.64 1.98
N LEU A 148 2.15 5.49 2.65
CA LEU A 148 2.50 5.40 4.07
C LEU A 148 3.92 5.93 4.35
N LEU A 149 4.94 5.45 3.63
CA LEU A 149 6.32 5.86 3.88
C LEU A 149 6.54 7.33 3.53
N LYS A 150 5.83 7.85 2.52
CA LYS A 150 5.79 9.29 2.23
C LYS A 150 5.17 10.05 3.40
N TYR A 151 4.02 9.63 3.91
CA TYR A 151 3.36 10.27 5.07
C TYR A 151 4.28 10.37 6.28
N LEU A 152 5.01 9.30 6.58
CA LEU A 152 5.93 9.25 7.73
C LEU A 152 7.17 10.14 7.57
N GLY A 153 7.56 10.49 6.35
CA GLY A 153 8.82 11.18 6.06
C GLY A 153 8.68 12.59 5.47
N GLU A 154 7.53 12.93 4.87
CA GLU A 154 7.37 14.23 4.20
C GLU A 154 7.23 15.38 5.20
N ASP A 155 6.49 15.16 6.27
CA ASP A 155 6.40 16.04 7.43
C ASP A 155 6.34 15.18 8.70
N PRO A 156 7.50 14.77 9.25
CA PRO A 156 7.52 13.95 10.47
C PRO A 156 6.92 14.64 11.69
N GLY A 157 6.71 15.96 11.67
CA GLY A 157 6.08 16.73 12.74
C GLY A 157 4.56 16.57 12.78
N GLN A 158 3.93 16.25 11.65
CA GLN A 158 2.49 16.03 11.56
C GLN A 158 2.06 14.64 12.07
N VAL A 159 2.99 13.67 12.10
CA VAL A 159 2.70 12.28 12.47
C VAL A 159 2.32 12.21 13.96
N PRO A 160 1.10 11.75 14.32
CA PRO A 160 0.68 11.68 15.71
C PRO A 160 1.56 10.76 16.55
N CYS A 161 1.79 11.10 17.81
CA CYS A 161 2.63 10.32 18.72
C CYS A 161 2.08 8.91 19.04
N GLN A 162 0.79 8.69 18.77
CA GLN A 162 0.13 7.39 18.83
C GLN A 162 0.61 6.44 17.72
N VAL A 163 1.18 6.95 16.63
CA VAL A 163 1.74 6.10 15.56
C VAL A 163 3.06 5.49 16.06
N ARG A 164 3.04 4.22 16.42
CA ARG A 164 4.15 3.56 17.14
C ARG A 164 5.14 2.82 16.25
N ALA A 165 4.67 2.24 15.15
CA ALA A 165 5.49 1.50 14.21
C ALA A 165 4.77 1.31 12.87
N ALA A 166 5.52 0.99 11.82
CA ALA A 166 4.94 0.66 10.52
C ALA A 166 5.64 -0.51 9.81
N CYS A 167 4.91 -1.22 8.96
CA CYS A 167 5.45 -2.23 8.05
C CYS A 167 5.00 -1.95 6.62
N SER A 168 5.88 -2.09 5.64
CA SER A 168 5.56 -1.92 4.24
C SER A 168 6.17 -3.02 3.38
N PHE A 169 5.43 -3.47 2.38
CA PHE A 169 5.80 -4.63 1.56
C PHE A 169 5.71 -4.30 0.06
N SER A 170 6.74 -4.67 -0.71
CA SER A 170 6.79 -4.53 -2.17
C SER A 170 6.56 -3.09 -2.66
N VAL A 171 7.21 -2.11 -2.02
CA VAL A 171 6.92 -0.68 -2.23
C VAL A 171 7.64 -0.12 -3.47
N PRO A 172 6.93 0.52 -4.42
CA PRO A 172 7.58 1.26 -5.50
C PRO A 172 8.15 2.59 -4.98
N CYS A 173 9.27 2.55 -4.25
CA CYS A 173 9.85 3.74 -3.63
C CYS A 173 10.22 4.82 -4.66
N ASP A 174 10.59 4.39 -5.86
CA ASP A 174 10.81 5.21 -7.06
C ASP A 174 9.68 4.94 -8.06
N LEU A 175 8.66 5.80 -8.07
CA LEU A 175 7.47 5.63 -8.90
C LEU A 175 7.79 5.71 -10.39
N SER A 176 8.76 6.55 -10.78
CA SER A 176 9.15 6.72 -12.18
C SER A 176 9.75 5.42 -12.72
N ALA A 177 10.74 4.87 -12.00
CA ALA A 177 11.38 3.63 -12.41
C ALA A 177 10.42 2.42 -12.35
N SER A 178 9.56 2.33 -11.33
CA SER A 178 8.55 1.29 -11.25
C SER A 178 7.48 1.40 -12.35
N SER A 179 7.05 2.61 -12.71
CA SER A 179 6.13 2.83 -13.84
C SER A 179 6.78 2.33 -15.14
N ALA A 180 8.02 2.75 -15.43
CA ALA A 180 8.74 2.31 -16.62
C ALA A 180 8.93 0.79 -16.66
N ARG A 181 9.20 0.16 -15.51
CA ARG A 181 9.31 -1.30 -15.37
C ARG A 181 7.99 -1.99 -15.69
N LEU A 182 6.87 -1.45 -15.22
CA LEU A 182 5.54 -1.99 -15.49
C LEU A 182 5.16 -1.83 -16.96
N ASP A 183 5.47 -0.68 -17.56
CA ASP A 183 5.18 -0.37 -18.97
C ASP A 183 6.00 -1.20 -19.96
N SER A 184 7.02 -1.93 -19.48
CA SER A 184 7.80 -2.86 -20.30
C SER A 184 6.98 -4.06 -20.82
N THR A 185 7.39 -4.61 -21.95
CA THR A 185 6.68 -5.72 -22.63
C THR A 185 6.57 -6.99 -21.77
N VAL A 186 7.54 -7.25 -20.90
CA VAL A 186 7.54 -8.41 -20.00
C VAL A 186 6.53 -8.28 -18.86
N SER A 187 6.08 -7.07 -18.56
CA SER A 187 5.10 -6.74 -17.52
C SER A 187 3.70 -6.43 -18.07
N ARG A 188 3.50 -6.63 -19.39
CA ARG A 188 2.27 -6.29 -20.12
C ARG A 188 1.00 -6.87 -19.48
N ILE A 189 1.07 -8.07 -18.91
CA ILE A 189 -0.07 -8.68 -18.22
C ILE A 189 -0.57 -7.83 -17.04
N TYR A 190 0.33 -7.17 -16.32
CA TYR A 190 0.01 -6.34 -15.16
C TYR A 190 -0.58 -5.00 -15.61
N VAL A 191 0.04 -4.33 -16.57
CA VAL A 191 -0.48 -3.08 -17.13
C VAL A 191 -1.89 -3.28 -17.70
N MET A 192 -2.11 -4.34 -18.49
CA MET A 192 -3.43 -4.66 -19.03
C MET A 192 -4.47 -4.89 -17.93
N HIS A 193 -4.08 -5.57 -16.84
CA HIS A 193 -4.96 -5.81 -15.70
C HIS A 193 -5.41 -4.49 -15.04
N PHE A 194 -4.46 -3.63 -14.69
CA PHE A 194 -4.74 -2.37 -13.99
C PHE A 194 -5.43 -1.33 -14.89
N MET A 195 -4.97 -1.17 -16.13
CA MET A 195 -5.55 -0.23 -17.10
C MET A 195 -7.00 -0.54 -17.44
N ARG A 196 -7.44 -1.81 -17.32
CA ARG A 196 -8.86 -2.14 -17.48
C ARG A 196 -9.72 -1.43 -16.42
N SER A 197 -9.29 -1.47 -15.16
CA SER A 197 -10.02 -0.88 -14.04
C SER A 197 -9.93 0.66 -14.03
N LEU A 198 -8.73 1.20 -14.25
CA LEU A 198 -8.50 2.65 -14.35
C LEU A 198 -9.35 3.30 -15.45
N ARG A 199 -9.40 2.70 -16.65
CA ARG A 199 -10.26 3.20 -17.74
C ARG A 199 -11.75 3.13 -17.40
N ALA A 200 -12.18 2.12 -16.66
CA ALA A 200 -13.57 2.04 -16.19
C ALA A 200 -13.88 3.19 -15.22
N LYS A 201 -12.96 3.53 -14.31
CA LYS A 201 -13.10 4.67 -13.40
C LYS A 201 -13.16 6.00 -14.15
N ILE A 202 -12.31 6.22 -15.15
CA ILE A 202 -12.39 7.45 -15.97
C ILE A 202 -13.75 7.55 -16.67
N ARG A 203 -14.26 6.46 -17.27
CA ARG A 203 -15.59 6.48 -17.90
C ARG A 203 -16.70 6.80 -16.90
N LEU A 204 -16.62 6.26 -15.69
CA LEU A 204 -17.59 6.55 -14.64
C LEU A 204 -17.52 8.02 -14.22
N LYS A 205 -16.33 8.53 -13.94
CA LYS A 205 -16.11 9.92 -13.55
C LYS A 205 -16.48 10.91 -14.65
N ALA A 206 -16.24 10.59 -15.93
CA ALA A 206 -16.69 11.42 -17.05
C ALA A 206 -18.21 11.53 -17.16
N LYS A 207 -18.96 10.51 -16.74
CA LYS A 207 -20.43 10.58 -16.64
C LYS A 207 -20.86 11.43 -15.45
N MET A 208 -20.18 11.31 -14.32
CA MET A 208 -20.50 12.06 -13.09
C MET A 208 -20.13 13.54 -13.19
N PHE A 209 -19.05 13.86 -13.91
CA PHE A 209 -18.51 15.21 -14.06
C PHE A 209 -18.28 15.53 -15.54
N PRO A 210 -19.37 15.78 -16.31
CA PRO A 210 -19.25 16.16 -17.72
C PRO A 210 -18.35 17.39 -17.89
N GLY A 211 -17.43 17.32 -18.84
CA GLY A 211 -16.49 18.42 -19.14
C GLY A 211 -15.21 18.45 -18.31
N ILE A 212 -15.13 17.69 -17.20
CA ILE A 212 -13.89 17.58 -16.41
C ILE A 212 -12.99 16.46 -16.93
N PHE A 213 -13.59 15.31 -17.28
CA PHE A 213 -12.85 14.15 -17.75
C PHE A 213 -13.02 13.95 -19.24
N ASP A 214 -11.90 13.84 -19.96
CA ASP A 214 -11.92 13.42 -21.35
C ASP A 214 -11.89 11.90 -21.46
N ALA A 215 -13.05 11.30 -21.72
CA ALA A 215 -13.15 9.86 -21.95
C ALA A 215 -12.84 9.43 -23.41
N LYS A 216 -12.51 10.37 -24.32
CA LYS A 216 -12.21 10.05 -25.72
C LYS A 216 -10.86 9.33 -25.82
N GLY A 217 -10.77 8.31 -26.66
CA GLY A 217 -9.50 7.61 -26.87
C GLY A 217 -8.96 6.89 -25.62
N LEU A 218 -9.77 6.58 -24.61
CA LEU A 218 -9.31 5.77 -23.47
C LEU A 218 -8.74 4.41 -23.90
N ASN A 219 -9.17 3.89 -25.05
CA ASN A 219 -8.71 2.61 -25.56
C ASN A 219 -7.25 2.65 -26.07
N ILE A 220 -6.69 3.84 -26.30
CA ILE A 220 -5.30 4.04 -26.78
C ILE A 220 -4.33 4.49 -25.68
N THR A 221 -4.78 4.62 -24.43
CA THR A 221 -3.89 4.83 -23.28
C THR A 221 -3.33 3.46 -22.87
N TRP A 222 -2.08 3.18 -23.23
CA TRP A 222 -1.47 1.85 -23.11
C TRP A 222 -0.52 1.70 -21.92
N SER A 223 -0.04 2.81 -21.37
CA SER A 223 0.99 2.83 -20.32
C SER A 223 0.50 3.56 -19.06
N PHE A 224 1.15 3.28 -17.93
CA PHE A 224 0.98 4.05 -16.70
C PHE A 224 1.41 5.49 -16.91
N HIS A 225 2.53 5.72 -17.60
CA HIS A 225 2.98 7.07 -17.93
C HIS A 225 1.93 7.88 -18.69
N ASP A 226 1.36 7.35 -19.77
CA ASP A 226 0.32 8.05 -20.55
C ASP A 226 -0.94 8.31 -19.70
N PHE A 227 -1.32 7.34 -18.87
CA PHE A 227 -2.48 7.48 -17.99
C PHE A 227 -2.24 8.56 -16.95
N ASP A 228 -1.08 8.55 -16.32
CA ASP A 228 -0.73 9.49 -15.27
C ASP A 228 -0.55 10.89 -15.84
N ASN A 229 0.08 11.03 -17.00
CA ASN A 229 0.24 12.33 -17.66
C ASN A 229 -1.10 12.94 -18.08
N ARG A 230 -2.04 12.10 -18.53
CA ARG A 230 -3.34 12.56 -19.03
C ARG A 230 -4.38 12.79 -17.94
N TYR A 231 -4.36 12.00 -16.88
CA TYR A 231 -5.41 12.01 -15.85
C TYR A 231 -4.84 12.29 -14.47
N THR A 232 -3.93 11.45 -13.97
CA THR A 232 -3.48 11.56 -12.57
C THR A 232 -2.82 12.90 -12.28
N ALA A 233 -1.89 13.34 -13.11
CA ALA A 233 -1.15 14.58 -12.92
C ALA A 233 -2.07 15.82 -12.96
N PRO A 234 -2.78 16.11 -14.07
CA PRO A 234 -3.58 17.33 -14.17
C PRO A 234 -4.77 17.38 -13.20
N LEU A 235 -5.39 16.24 -12.87
CA LEU A 235 -6.53 16.21 -11.94
C LEU A 235 -6.12 16.43 -10.47
N ASN A 236 -4.83 16.33 -10.16
CA ASN A 236 -4.30 16.46 -8.80
C ASN A 236 -3.27 17.58 -8.67
N GLY A 237 -3.21 18.51 -9.64
CA GLY A 237 -2.37 19.70 -9.55
C GLY A 237 -0.87 19.45 -9.76
N PHE A 238 -0.50 18.36 -10.43
CA PHE A 238 0.84 18.14 -10.95
C PHE A 238 0.95 18.67 -12.38
N ARG A 239 2.16 19.08 -12.77
CA ARG A 239 2.40 19.58 -14.13
C ARG A 239 2.26 18.49 -15.20
N ASP A 240 2.84 17.33 -14.92
CA ASP A 240 2.97 16.17 -15.82
C ASP A 240 3.24 14.90 -14.98
N ALA A 241 3.36 13.75 -15.65
CA ALA A 241 3.68 12.47 -14.99
C ALA A 241 5.01 12.53 -14.24
N GLU A 242 6.02 13.20 -14.78
CA GLU A 242 7.35 13.34 -14.19
C GLU A 242 7.29 14.14 -12.89
N ASP A 243 6.59 15.28 -12.87
CA ASP A 243 6.34 16.08 -11.66
C ASP A 243 5.57 15.27 -10.62
N TYR A 244 4.57 14.51 -11.05
CA TYR A 244 3.84 13.60 -10.19
C TYR A 244 4.76 12.55 -9.56
N TYR A 245 5.55 11.82 -10.34
CA TYR A 245 6.45 10.80 -9.82
C TYR A 245 7.51 11.40 -8.89
N ALA A 246 8.08 12.54 -9.27
CA ALA A 246 9.07 13.24 -8.45
C ALA A 246 8.50 13.64 -7.09
N ARG A 247 7.26 14.14 -7.01
CA ARG A 247 6.65 14.60 -5.75
C ARG A 247 5.98 13.49 -4.93
N ALA A 248 5.51 12.43 -5.58
CA ALA A 248 4.77 11.36 -4.93
C ALA A 248 5.62 10.18 -4.48
N SER A 249 6.84 10.02 -5.02
CA SER A 249 7.75 8.92 -4.62
C SER A 249 8.20 9.05 -3.16
N CYS A 250 8.12 7.98 -2.38
CA CYS A 250 8.52 8.03 -0.98
C CYS A 250 10.05 8.06 -0.79
N LEU A 251 10.84 7.64 -1.79
CA LEU A 251 12.30 7.48 -1.71
C LEU A 251 13.03 8.68 -1.09
N GLN A 252 12.67 9.90 -1.50
CA GLN A 252 13.29 11.15 -1.03
C GLN A 252 12.98 11.51 0.43
N PHE A 253 11.90 10.94 0.98
CA PHE A 253 11.39 11.23 2.32
C PHE A 253 11.85 10.20 3.36
N LEU A 254 12.34 9.03 2.92
CA LEU A 254 12.71 7.91 3.80
C LEU A 254 13.74 8.28 4.88
N LYS A 255 14.67 9.18 4.57
CA LYS A 255 15.69 9.68 5.52
C LYS A 255 15.12 10.47 6.71
N ASN A 256 13.89 10.97 6.58
CA ASN A 256 13.24 11.82 7.59
C ASN A 256 12.35 11.01 8.55
N ILE A 257 12.08 9.74 8.27
CA ILE A 257 11.19 8.90 9.07
C ILE A 257 11.70 8.81 10.50
N ARG A 258 10.82 9.09 11.47
CA ARG A 258 11.10 9.03 12.93
C ARG A 258 10.38 7.90 13.66
N VAL A 259 9.45 7.23 12.98
CA VAL A 259 8.71 6.09 13.53
C VAL A 259 9.39 4.79 13.08
N PRO A 260 9.66 3.83 13.98
CA PRO A 260 10.24 2.54 13.59
C PRO A 260 9.45 1.86 12.46
N SER A 261 10.05 1.73 11.29
CA SER A 261 9.40 1.33 10.04
C SER A 261 10.15 0.20 9.36
N LEU A 262 9.49 -0.92 9.11
CA LEU A 262 10.02 -2.04 8.32
C LEU A 262 9.61 -1.86 6.87
N LEU A 263 10.59 -1.90 5.97
CA LEU A 263 10.41 -1.99 4.53
C LEU A 263 10.93 -3.34 4.05
N VAL A 264 10.04 -4.16 3.51
CA VAL A 264 10.37 -5.48 2.97
C VAL A 264 10.23 -5.46 1.45
N GLN A 265 11.32 -5.76 0.74
CA GLN A 265 11.39 -5.79 -0.71
C GLN A 265 11.91 -7.15 -1.19
N ALA A 266 11.13 -7.91 -1.94
CA ALA A 266 11.64 -9.16 -2.51
C ALA A 266 12.64 -8.88 -3.64
N GLY A 267 13.77 -9.60 -3.65
CA GLY A 267 14.79 -9.47 -4.70
C GLY A 267 14.29 -9.85 -6.09
N ASP A 268 13.31 -10.74 -6.18
CA ASP A 268 12.68 -11.19 -7.42
C ASP A 268 11.38 -10.43 -7.79
N ASP A 269 11.05 -9.32 -7.11
CA ASP A 269 9.82 -8.56 -7.35
C ASP A 269 9.75 -8.02 -8.81
N PRO A 270 8.74 -8.42 -9.63
CA PRO A 270 8.69 -8.02 -11.02
C PRO A 270 8.31 -6.55 -11.27
N PHE A 271 7.88 -5.82 -10.23
CA PHE A 271 7.43 -4.43 -10.33
C PHE A 271 8.53 -3.44 -9.93
N LEU A 272 9.52 -3.90 -9.17
CA LEU A 272 10.53 -3.05 -8.57
C LEU A 272 11.80 -3.05 -9.42
N THR A 273 12.45 -1.89 -9.44
CA THR A 273 13.78 -1.68 -10.03
C THR A 273 14.83 -1.57 -8.91
N PRO A 274 16.13 -1.65 -9.22
CA PRO A 274 17.18 -1.45 -8.22
C PRO A 274 17.05 -0.15 -7.40
N SER A 275 16.50 0.92 -7.99
CA SER A 275 16.25 2.18 -7.27
C SER A 275 15.18 2.09 -6.17
N CYS A 276 14.35 1.04 -6.18
CA CYS A 276 13.36 0.78 -5.14
C CYS A 276 13.92 0.06 -3.89
N PHE A 277 15.23 -0.23 -3.86
CA PHE A 277 15.93 -0.85 -2.73
C PHE A 277 16.79 0.22 -2.01
N PRO A 278 16.24 0.96 -1.04
CA PRO A 278 16.85 2.17 -0.49
C PRO A 278 17.93 1.88 0.57
N LEU A 279 18.97 1.13 0.16
CA LEU A 279 20.08 0.74 1.04
C LEU A 279 20.77 1.96 1.66
N GLU A 280 20.96 3.03 0.88
CA GLU A 280 21.57 4.27 1.36
C GLU A 280 20.71 4.94 2.43
N GLN A 281 19.41 5.09 2.20
CA GLN A 281 18.50 5.73 3.15
C GLN A 281 18.36 4.90 4.43
N ALA A 282 18.24 3.57 4.32
CA ALA A 282 18.16 2.68 5.47
C ALA A 282 19.45 2.70 6.31
N SER A 283 20.63 2.67 5.68
CA SER A 283 21.91 2.72 6.40
C SER A 283 22.16 4.03 7.16
N LYS A 284 21.42 5.10 6.84
CA LYS A 284 21.54 6.43 7.45
C LYS A 284 20.39 6.79 8.40
N ASN A 285 19.41 5.90 8.60
CA ASN A 285 18.26 6.16 9.46
C ASN A 285 17.98 4.97 10.38
N ASP A 286 18.18 5.16 11.68
CA ASP A 286 18.00 4.10 12.70
C ASP A 286 16.53 3.67 12.89
N HIS A 287 15.58 4.44 12.37
CA HIS A 287 14.16 4.08 12.37
C HIS A 287 13.71 3.35 11.11
N LEU A 288 14.55 3.24 10.07
CA LEU A 288 14.18 2.61 8.79
C LEU A 288 14.86 1.26 8.62
N PHE A 289 14.11 0.19 8.89
CA PHE A 289 14.57 -1.18 8.78
C PHE A 289 14.29 -1.71 7.37
N LEU A 290 15.33 -2.11 6.63
CA LEU A 290 15.20 -2.67 5.29
C LEU A 290 15.52 -4.16 5.29
N GLU A 291 14.61 -4.97 4.76
CA GLU A 291 14.75 -6.42 4.66
C GLU A 291 14.51 -6.88 3.23
N ILE A 292 15.47 -7.64 2.67
CA ILE A 292 15.46 -8.04 1.26
C ILE A 292 15.55 -9.57 1.17
N PRO A 293 14.43 -10.30 1.34
CA PRO A 293 14.40 -11.72 1.01
C PRO A 293 14.69 -11.94 -0.48
N GLU A 294 15.36 -13.04 -0.81
CA GLU A 294 15.69 -13.37 -2.20
C GLU A 294 14.43 -13.53 -3.07
N TYR A 295 13.40 -14.15 -2.49
CA TYR A 295 12.14 -14.44 -3.16
C TYR A 295 10.96 -13.83 -2.39
N GLY A 296 9.89 -13.54 -3.11
CA GLY A 296 8.64 -13.02 -2.54
C GLY A 296 7.67 -12.53 -3.59
N GLY A 297 8.15 -12.23 -4.81
CA GLY A 297 7.37 -11.54 -5.83
C GLY A 297 6.77 -10.22 -5.33
N HIS A 298 5.83 -9.68 -6.09
CA HIS A 298 5.10 -8.48 -5.71
C HIS A 298 3.92 -8.82 -4.81
N VAL A 299 4.03 -8.51 -3.51
CA VAL A 299 3.02 -8.82 -2.48
C VAL A 299 2.71 -10.33 -2.44
N GLY A 300 3.67 -11.17 -2.82
CA GLY A 300 3.48 -12.60 -2.98
C GLY A 300 3.68 -13.36 -1.68
N PHE A 301 4.89 -13.32 -1.11
CA PHE A 301 5.31 -13.81 0.23
C PHE A 301 4.63 -15.10 0.74
N HIS A 302 4.27 -16.00 -0.17
CA HIS A 302 3.59 -17.25 0.11
C HIS A 302 4.36 -18.16 1.09
N LEU A 303 3.64 -18.73 2.06
CA LEU A 303 4.12 -19.84 2.87
C LEU A 303 3.28 -21.09 2.62
N PRO A 304 3.92 -22.27 2.48
CA PRO A 304 3.21 -23.53 2.44
C PRO A 304 2.69 -23.87 3.85
N ASN A 305 1.54 -23.33 4.26
CA ASN A 305 0.90 -23.71 5.51
C ASN A 305 -0.62 -23.89 5.35
N ARG A 306 -1.21 -24.67 6.26
CA ARG A 306 -2.66 -24.94 6.27
C ARG A 306 -3.50 -23.80 6.84
N GLU A 307 -2.89 -22.86 7.56
CA GLU A 307 -3.62 -21.73 8.17
C GLU A 307 -3.88 -20.57 7.20
N ASN A 308 -3.38 -20.68 5.96
CA ASN A 308 -3.50 -19.63 4.94
C ASN A 308 -2.86 -18.31 5.43
N ILE A 309 -1.77 -18.40 6.20
CA ILE A 309 -1.01 -17.23 6.70
C ILE A 309 0.27 -17.11 5.87
N TYR A 310 0.52 -15.92 5.35
CA TYR A 310 1.66 -15.65 4.47
C TYR A 310 2.83 -15.08 5.28
N TRP A 311 4.05 -15.16 4.74
CA TRP A 311 5.25 -14.74 5.47
C TRP A 311 5.23 -13.26 5.83
N SER A 312 4.75 -12.40 4.93
CA SER A 312 4.58 -10.96 5.21
C SER A 312 3.70 -10.69 6.44
N GLU A 313 2.69 -11.53 6.67
CA GLU A 313 1.76 -11.40 7.80
C GLU A 313 2.46 -11.73 9.12
N TYR A 314 3.17 -12.87 9.18
CA TYR A 314 4.01 -13.21 10.33
C TYR A 314 5.06 -12.14 10.61
N ARG A 315 5.77 -11.71 9.57
CA ARG A 315 6.86 -10.75 9.71
C ARG A 315 6.37 -9.38 10.21
N ALA A 316 5.20 -8.93 9.73
CA ALA A 316 4.57 -7.74 10.26
C ALA A 316 4.20 -7.91 11.75
N GLY A 317 3.59 -9.04 12.12
CA GLY A 317 3.24 -9.33 13.51
C GLY A 317 4.46 -9.32 14.44
N GLU A 318 5.56 -9.95 14.03
CA GLU A 318 6.82 -9.94 14.79
C GLU A 318 7.35 -8.51 14.99
N PHE A 319 7.49 -7.73 13.91
CA PHE A 319 8.07 -6.39 13.99
C PHE A 319 7.23 -5.39 14.78
N LEU A 320 5.90 -5.49 14.70
CA LEU A 320 4.98 -4.58 15.40
C LEU A 320 4.87 -4.89 16.90
N LEU A 321 5.03 -6.16 17.29
CA LEU A 321 4.97 -6.59 18.70
C LEU A 321 6.33 -6.57 19.39
N GLU A 322 7.43 -6.50 18.64
CA GLU A 322 8.76 -6.40 19.20
C GLU A 322 8.88 -5.13 20.04
N LYS A 323 9.26 -5.27 21.32
CA LYS A 323 9.56 -4.13 22.20
C LYS A 323 10.84 -3.47 21.72
N LYS A 324 10.71 -2.45 20.89
CA LYS A 324 11.84 -1.63 20.48
C LYS A 324 12.22 -0.74 21.64
N GLN A 325 13.43 -0.93 22.16
CA GLN A 325 14.00 0.01 23.11
C GLN A 325 14.15 1.37 22.42
N PRO A 326 13.78 2.47 23.08
CA PRO A 326 13.86 3.81 22.51
C PRO A 326 15.29 4.23 22.18
#